data_AF-A0A2J8JFX8-F1
#
_entry.id   AF-A0A2J8JFX8-F1
#
_cell.length_a   1.000
_cell.length_b   1.000
_cell.length_c   1.000
_cell.angle_alpha   90.00
_cell.angle_beta   90.00
_cell.angle_gamma   90.00
#
_symmetry.space_group_name_H-M   'P 1'
#
loop_
_entity.id
_entity.type
_entity.pdbx_description
1 polymer ?
#
loop_
_entity_poly.entity_id
_entity_poly.type
_entity_poly.pdbx_seq_one_letter_code
_entity_poly.pdbx_strand_id
1 'polypeptide(L)'
;KAHHSSQEMSSEYREYADSFGKCPGGRNPWTGVSQFLQTSQKIIQFASGKEPQPGETVIYVAGAFDLFHIGHVDFLEKVHRLAERPYIIAGLHFDQYVSEVVIGAPYAVTAELLSHFKVDLVCHGKTEIIPDRDGSDPYQEPKRRGIFRQIDSGSNLTTDLIVQRIITNRLEYEARNQKKEAKELAFLEAARQQAAQPLGERDGDF
;
A
#
# COMPACT_ATOMS: atom_id res chain seq x y z
N LYS A 1 -4.01 7.57 2.93
CA LYS A 1 -4.01 6.32 3.73
C LYS A 1 -2.76 5.50 3.42
N ALA A 2 -1.59 6.04 3.72
CA ALA A 2 -0.38 5.21 3.87
C ALA A 2 0.32 5.79 5.09
N HIS A 3 0.39 5.02 6.17
CA HIS A 3 1.05 5.43 7.41
C HIS A 3 1.72 4.21 8.00
N HIS A 4 3.03 4.13 7.79
CA HIS A 4 3.93 3.28 8.56
C HIS A 4 3.86 3.70 10.05
N SER A 5 3.01 3.02 10.82
CA SER A 5 2.98 3.13 12.27
C SER A 5 4.13 2.32 12.86
N SER A 6 5.08 2.99 13.52
CA SER A 6 6.19 2.36 14.24
C SER A 6 5.70 1.86 15.60
N GLN A 7 5.02 0.72 15.64
CA GLN A 7 4.79 -0.02 16.88
C GLN A 7 5.01 -1.53 16.66
N GLU A 8 6.02 -2.05 17.38
CA GLU A 8 6.44 -3.45 17.58
C GLU A 8 6.17 -4.44 16.43
N MET A 9 6.79 -4.18 15.28
CA MET A 9 7.08 -5.23 14.31
C MET A 9 8.15 -6.16 14.87
N SER A 10 7.93 -7.49 14.82
CA SER A 10 8.99 -8.46 15.17
C SER A 10 10.23 -8.23 14.28
N SER A 11 11.42 -8.53 14.78
CA SER A 11 12.67 -8.37 14.04
C SER A 11 12.64 -9.11 12.69
N GLU A 12 11.99 -10.28 12.65
CA GLU A 12 11.79 -11.08 11.44
C GLU A 12 10.90 -10.37 10.40
N TYR A 13 9.82 -9.69 10.82
CA TYR A 13 8.98 -8.93 9.90
C TYR A 13 9.71 -7.74 9.29
N ARG A 14 10.55 -7.05 10.08
CA ARG A 14 11.35 -5.91 9.61
C ARG A 14 12.36 -6.35 8.55
N GLU A 15 13.05 -7.45 8.83
CA GLU A 15 14.07 -8.02 7.94
C GLU A 15 13.45 -8.53 6.62
N TYR A 16 12.24 -9.10 6.68
CA TYR A 16 11.53 -9.61 5.51
C TYR A 16 10.89 -8.50 4.66
N ALA A 17 10.28 -7.48 5.29
CA ALA A 17 9.74 -6.31 4.59
C ALA A 17 10.87 -5.54 3.87
N ASP A 18 12.03 -5.37 4.51
CA ASP A 18 13.21 -4.76 3.90
C ASP A 18 13.81 -5.58 2.75
N SER A 19 13.53 -6.88 2.69
CA SER A 19 13.96 -7.77 1.60
C SER A 19 13.02 -7.74 0.40
N PHE A 20 11.77 -7.28 0.56
CA PHE A 20 10.74 -7.36 -0.48
C PHE A 20 11.02 -6.44 -1.69
N GLY A 21 11.93 -5.47 -1.53
CA GLY A 21 12.39 -4.56 -2.59
C GLY A 21 13.84 -4.77 -3.04
N LYS A 22 14.58 -5.77 -2.52
CA LYS A 22 16.00 -5.95 -2.82
C LYS A 22 16.22 -6.97 -3.94
N CYS A 23 16.63 -6.49 -5.13
CA CYS A 23 17.31 -7.35 -6.11
C CYS A 23 18.65 -7.82 -5.53
N PRO A 24 19.16 -9.02 -5.89
CA PRO A 24 20.50 -9.47 -5.48
C PRO A 24 21.55 -8.47 -6.01
N GLY A 25 22.05 -7.59 -5.14
CA GLY A 25 23.02 -6.53 -5.47
C GLY A 25 22.52 -5.08 -5.35
N GLY A 26 21.26 -4.82 -4.99
CA GLY A 26 20.71 -3.47 -4.84
C GLY A 26 21.07 -2.81 -3.49
N ARG A 27 21.67 -1.60 -3.53
CA ARG A 27 22.14 -0.86 -2.34
C ARG A 27 21.05 -0.08 -1.56
N ASN A 28 19.78 -0.09 -1.99
CA ASN A 28 18.69 0.62 -1.32
C ASN A 28 17.31 -0.05 -1.58
N PRO A 29 16.47 -0.30 -0.56
CA PRO A 29 15.10 -0.82 -0.74
C PRO A 29 14.12 0.13 -1.44
N TRP A 30 14.45 1.42 -1.58
CA TRP A 30 13.60 2.47 -2.18
C TRP A 30 13.97 2.80 -3.64
N THR A 31 14.57 1.86 -4.37
CA THR A 31 14.71 2.01 -5.83
C THR A 31 13.42 1.52 -6.47
N GLY A 32 12.60 2.43 -7.02
CA GLY A 32 11.31 2.11 -7.62
C GLY A 32 11.35 0.84 -8.47
N VAL A 33 10.72 -0.23 -7.97
CA VAL A 33 10.68 -1.55 -8.62
C VAL A 33 9.60 -1.64 -9.70
N SER A 34 8.81 -0.58 -9.87
CA SER A 34 7.74 -0.53 -10.86
C SER A 34 8.31 -0.36 -12.27
N GLN A 35 8.08 -1.34 -13.13
CA GLN A 35 8.37 -1.27 -14.56
C GLN A 35 7.23 -0.58 -15.34
N PHE A 36 6.29 0.08 -14.64
CA PHE A 36 5.17 0.76 -15.29
C PHE A 36 5.65 2.02 -16.01
N LEU A 37 5.69 1.95 -17.34
CA LEU A 37 5.90 3.12 -18.18
C LEU A 37 4.60 3.94 -18.26
N GLN A 38 4.58 5.05 -17.54
CA GLN A 38 3.53 6.05 -17.60
C GLN A 38 3.64 6.83 -18.92
N THR A 39 2.54 6.90 -19.68
CA THR A 39 2.44 7.70 -20.90
C THR A 39 1.23 8.63 -20.81
N SER A 40 1.29 9.80 -21.46
CA SER A 40 0.15 10.73 -21.52
C SER A 40 -1.11 10.06 -22.08
N GLN A 41 -0.94 9.10 -23.00
CA GLN A 41 -2.02 8.32 -23.59
C GLN A 41 -2.73 7.43 -22.56
N LYS A 42 -1.98 6.78 -21.66
CA LYS A 42 -2.58 6.01 -20.56
C LYS A 42 -3.32 6.93 -19.58
N ILE A 43 -2.77 8.11 -19.27
CA ILE A 43 -3.46 9.09 -18.39
C ILE A 43 -4.80 9.52 -18.99
N ILE A 44 -4.84 9.85 -20.28
CA ILE A 44 -6.07 10.26 -20.98
C ILE A 44 -7.10 9.12 -21.02
N GLN A 45 -6.68 7.86 -21.13
CA GLN A 45 -7.59 6.71 -21.13
C GLN A 45 -8.34 6.52 -19.80
N PHE A 46 -7.76 6.93 -18.68
CA PHE A 46 -8.37 6.81 -17.34
C PHE A 46 -8.92 8.14 -16.81
N ALA A 47 -8.56 9.27 -17.40
CA ALA A 47 -9.09 10.58 -17.05
C ALA A 47 -10.46 10.82 -17.70
N SER A 48 -11.40 11.41 -16.94
CA SER A 48 -12.69 11.83 -17.50
C SER A 48 -12.55 12.97 -18.52
N GLY A 49 -11.44 13.73 -18.46
CA GLY A 49 -11.14 14.85 -19.33
C GLY A 49 -12.07 16.05 -19.18
N LYS A 50 -12.90 16.08 -18.13
CA LYS A 50 -13.88 17.14 -17.87
C LYS A 50 -13.32 18.17 -16.91
N GLU A 51 -13.55 19.44 -17.20
CA GLU A 51 -13.31 20.53 -16.25
C GLU A 51 -14.52 20.76 -15.34
N PRO A 52 -14.34 21.34 -14.13
CA PRO A 52 -15.44 21.68 -13.24
C PRO A 52 -16.45 22.62 -13.92
N GLN A 53 -17.74 22.27 -13.83
CA GLN A 53 -18.83 23.05 -14.41
C GLN A 53 -19.46 24.01 -13.39
N PRO A 54 -20.12 25.09 -13.83
CA PRO A 54 -20.89 25.94 -12.94
C PRO A 54 -21.91 25.14 -12.10
N GLY A 55 -21.90 25.38 -10.79
CA GLY A 55 -22.74 24.67 -9.82
C GLY A 55 -22.17 23.35 -9.32
N GLU A 56 -20.97 22.94 -9.76
CA GLU A 56 -20.24 21.83 -9.14
C GLU A 56 -19.44 22.32 -7.93
N THR A 57 -19.32 21.46 -6.92
CA THR A 57 -18.47 21.71 -5.74
C THR A 57 -17.14 21.01 -5.93
N VAL A 58 -16.06 21.78 -6.00
CA VAL A 58 -14.70 21.25 -6.16
C VAL A 58 -14.18 20.79 -4.80
N ILE A 59 -14.00 19.48 -4.65
CA ILE A 59 -13.53 18.86 -3.42
C ILE A 59 -12.12 18.30 -3.63
N TYR A 60 -11.15 18.79 -2.88
CA TYR A 60 -9.79 18.29 -2.91
C TYR A 60 -9.57 17.24 -1.80
N VAL A 61 -8.97 16.11 -2.16
CA VAL A 61 -8.53 15.07 -1.22
C VAL A 61 -7.04 14.80 -1.43
N ALA A 62 -6.28 14.66 -0.36
CA ALA A 62 -4.85 14.38 -0.44
C ALA A 62 -4.50 13.03 0.22
N GLY A 63 -3.57 12.30 -0.37
CA GLY A 63 -3.04 11.09 0.25
C GLY A 63 -2.11 10.30 -0.67
N ALA A 64 -1.46 9.28 -0.11
CA ALA A 64 -0.63 8.37 -0.89
C ALA A 64 -1.43 7.48 -1.85
N PHE A 65 -2.64 7.06 -1.43
CA PHE A 65 -3.50 6.11 -2.16
C PHE A 65 -2.77 4.82 -2.63
N ASP A 66 -1.74 4.40 -1.89
CA ASP A 66 -0.99 3.18 -2.17
C ASP A 66 -1.84 1.93 -1.98
N LEU A 67 -1.62 0.92 -2.83
CA LEU A 67 -2.44 -0.29 -2.97
C LEU A 67 -3.95 0.04 -2.91
N PHE A 68 -4.42 0.90 -3.81
CA PHE A 68 -5.80 1.42 -3.80
C PHE A 68 -6.86 0.32 -3.53
N HIS A 69 -7.51 0.41 -2.36
CA HIS A 69 -8.34 -0.65 -1.80
C HIS A 69 -9.72 -0.13 -1.31
N ILE A 70 -10.60 -1.02 -0.83
CA ILE A 70 -11.98 -0.68 -0.42
C ILE A 70 -12.06 0.47 0.59
N GLY A 71 -11.14 0.53 1.55
CA GLY A 71 -11.10 1.64 2.50
C GLY A 71 -10.84 3.04 1.89
N HIS A 72 -10.28 3.14 0.67
CA HIS A 72 -10.22 4.38 -0.11
C HIS A 72 -11.53 4.65 -0.85
N VAL A 73 -12.16 3.60 -1.38
CA VAL A 73 -13.48 3.69 -2.04
C VAL A 73 -14.53 4.19 -1.06
N ASP A 74 -14.62 3.62 0.15
CA ASP A 74 -15.56 4.04 1.19
C ASP A 74 -15.34 5.49 1.62
N PHE A 75 -14.08 5.94 1.65
CA PHE A 75 -13.73 7.33 1.91
C PHE A 75 -14.23 8.25 0.79
N LEU A 76 -13.88 7.95 -0.46
CA LEU A 76 -14.26 8.75 -1.62
C LEU A 76 -15.76 8.78 -1.85
N GLU A 77 -16.47 7.67 -1.56
CA GLU A 77 -17.92 7.62 -1.60
C GLU A 77 -18.54 8.61 -0.61
N LYS A 78 -18.03 8.65 0.63
CA LYS A 78 -18.51 9.61 1.63
C LYS A 78 -18.17 11.05 1.28
N VAL A 79 -17.00 11.30 0.70
CA VAL A 79 -16.63 12.61 0.17
C VAL A 79 -17.57 13.04 -0.96
N HIS A 80 -17.88 12.13 -1.88
CA HIS A 80 -18.83 12.37 -2.98
C HIS A 80 -20.21 12.78 -2.47
N ARG A 81 -20.65 12.28 -1.31
CA ARG A 81 -21.95 12.64 -0.71
C ARG A 81 -21.99 14.02 -0.04
N LEU A 82 -20.86 14.74 0.04
CA LEU A 82 -20.81 16.07 0.66
C LEU A 82 -21.41 17.18 -0.21
N ALA A 83 -21.61 16.92 -1.50
CA ALA A 83 -22.19 17.86 -2.44
C ALA A 83 -23.18 17.15 -3.38
N GLU A 84 -24.16 17.89 -3.89
CA GLU A 84 -25.10 17.38 -4.89
C GLU A 84 -24.41 17.08 -6.22
N ARG A 85 -23.45 17.93 -6.61
CA ARG A 85 -22.66 17.82 -7.84
C ARG A 85 -21.17 17.91 -7.51
N PRO A 86 -20.55 16.83 -6.98
CA PRO A 86 -19.16 16.85 -6.56
C PRO A 86 -18.21 16.75 -7.75
N TYR A 87 -17.16 17.57 -7.76
CA TYR A 87 -15.99 17.41 -8.61
C TYR A 87 -14.77 17.10 -7.72
N ILE A 88 -14.36 15.84 -7.67
CA ILE A 88 -13.30 15.39 -6.74
C ILE A 88 -11.93 15.44 -7.42
N ILE A 89 -10.98 16.15 -6.82
CA ILE A 89 -9.58 16.19 -7.21
C ILE A 89 -8.78 15.39 -6.17
N ALA A 90 -8.16 14.29 -6.59
CA ALA A 90 -7.29 13.49 -5.74
C ALA A 90 -5.82 13.88 -5.95
N GLY A 91 -5.23 14.52 -4.94
CA GLY A 91 -3.80 14.77 -4.83
C GLY A 91 -3.05 13.52 -4.38
N LEU A 92 -2.22 12.97 -5.27
CA LEU A 92 -1.33 11.86 -4.96
C LEU A 92 -0.01 12.40 -4.42
N HIS A 93 0.32 12.04 -3.18
CA HIS A 93 1.62 12.38 -2.60
C HIS A 93 2.73 11.58 -3.28
N PHE A 94 3.88 12.23 -3.48
CA PHE A 94 5.08 11.53 -3.90
C PHE A 94 5.70 10.75 -2.74
N ASP A 95 6.33 9.63 -3.08
CA ASP A 95 7.27 8.98 -2.21
C ASP A 95 8.50 9.90 -2.05
N GLN A 96 8.90 10.17 -0.81
CA GLN A 96 9.84 11.24 -0.47
C GLN A 96 11.28 10.98 -0.95
N TYR A 97 11.54 9.80 -1.53
CA TYR A 97 12.88 9.32 -1.89
C TYR A 97 13.06 8.97 -3.38
N VAL A 98 12.06 9.20 -4.24
CA VAL A 98 12.17 8.91 -5.69
C VAL A 98 12.48 10.20 -6.45
N SER A 99 13.70 10.29 -7.01
CA SER A 99 14.25 11.53 -7.59
C SER A 99 13.73 11.93 -8.98
N GLU A 100 12.89 11.15 -9.66
CA GLU A 100 12.34 11.55 -10.96
C GLU A 100 10.97 10.92 -11.22
N VAL A 101 9.89 11.68 -10.97
CA VAL A 101 8.67 11.75 -11.79
C VAL A 101 7.97 13.07 -11.43
N VAL A 102 7.72 13.97 -12.39
CA VAL A 102 7.00 15.23 -12.18
C VAL A 102 5.53 15.07 -12.58
N ILE A 103 4.71 14.42 -11.75
CA ILE A 103 3.26 14.69 -11.58
C ILE A 103 2.84 14.24 -10.17
N GLY A 104 2.64 15.16 -9.23
CA GLY A 104 2.19 14.82 -7.89
C GLY A 104 1.97 16.05 -7.02
N ALA A 105 1.04 15.90 -6.08
CA ALA A 105 0.58 16.99 -5.25
C ALA A 105 1.63 17.32 -4.17
N PRO A 106 1.81 18.61 -3.83
CA PRO A 106 2.60 18.98 -2.66
C PRO A 106 2.02 18.33 -1.40
N TYR A 107 2.89 18.01 -0.44
CA TYR A 107 2.48 17.42 0.83
C TYR A 107 1.60 18.37 1.65
N ALA A 108 2.02 19.64 1.76
CA ALA A 108 1.20 20.70 2.32
C ALA A 108 0.17 21.21 1.32
N VAL A 109 -1.07 21.39 1.78
CA VAL A 109 -2.15 21.99 0.99
C VAL A 109 -1.95 23.50 0.96
N THR A 110 -1.30 24.00 -0.08
CA THR A 110 -0.90 25.41 -0.18
C THR A 110 -2.06 26.33 -0.62
N ALA A 111 -1.93 27.61 -0.30
CA ALA A 111 -2.87 28.64 -0.73
C ALA A 111 -2.98 28.74 -2.27
N GLU A 112 -1.85 28.54 -2.96
CA GLU A 112 -1.76 28.54 -4.42
C GLU A 112 -2.54 27.37 -5.03
N LEU A 113 -2.38 26.17 -4.48
CA LEU A 113 -3.12 24.98 -4.92
C LEU A 113 -4.63 25.20 -4.81
N LEU A 114 -5.07 25.68 -3.64
CA LEU A 114 -6.50 25.93 -3.39
C LEU A 114 -7.08 26.96 -4.36
N SER A 115 -6.34 28.04 -4.64
CA SER A 115 -6.77 29.10 -5.56
C SER A 115 -6.74 28.66 -7.02
N HIS A 116 -5.70 27.92 -7.42
CA HIS A 116 -5.52 27.43 -8.79
C HIS A 116 -6.67 26.49 -9.20
N PHE A 117 -7.00 25.52 -8.34
CA PHE A 117 -8.09 24.58 -8.59
C PHE A 117 -9.47 25.07 -8.15
N LYS A 118 -9.57 26.28 -7.59
CA LYS A 118 -10.82 26.86 -7.07
C LYS A 118 -11.52 25.91 -6.10
N VAL A 119 -10.76 25.38 -5.14
CA VAL A 119 -11.23 24.36 -4.20
C VAL A 119 -12.24 24.95 -3.21
N ASP A 120 -13.43 24.34 -3.13
CA ASP A 120 -14.49 24.70 -2.20
C ASP A 120 -14.37 23.96 -0.87
N LEU A 121 -13.86 22.72 -0.91
CA LEU A 121 -13.75 21.86 0.26
C LEU A 121 -12.49 20.99 0.22
N VAL A 122 -11.84 20.81 1.38
CA VAL A 122 -10.70 19.88 1.54
C VAL A 122 -11.09 18.77 2.49
N CYS A 123 -10.93 17.52 2.06
CA CYS A 123 -11.25 16.35 2.86
C CYS A 123 -10.03 15.46 3.13
N HIS A 124 -9.90 15.02 4.38
CA HIS A 124 -8.93 13.99 4.79
C HIS A 124 -9.64 12.86 5.54
N GLY A 125 -9.10 11.65 5.46
CA GLY A 125 -9.63 10.51 6.21
C GLY A 125 -9.47 10.67 7.72
N LYS A 126 -10.03 9.74 8.51
CA LYS A 126 -9.77 9.67 9.96
C LYS A 126 -8.38 9.12 10.34
N THR A 127 -7.49 8.90 9.37
CA THR A 127 -6.12 8.51 9.68
C THR A 127 -5.34 9.67 10.27
N GLU A 128 -4.30 9.34 11.01
CA GLU A 128 -3.34 10.32 11.54
C GLU A 128 -2.82 11.23 10.42
N ILE A 129 -2.61 12.50 10.75
CA ILE A 129 -1.99 13.48 9.85
C ILE A 129 -0.57 13.65 10.35
N ILE A 130 0.40 13.24 9.54
CA ILE A 130 1.81 13.44 9.89
C ILE A 130 2.16 14.92 9.63
N PRO A 131 2.81 15.62 10.57
CA PRO A 131 3.32 16.97 10.33
C PRO A 131 4.26 17.04 9.12
N ASP A 132 4.37 18.20 8.49
CA ASP A 132 5.36 18.43 7.43
C ASP A 132 6.79 18.45 8.01
N ARG A 133 7.81 18.51 7.15
CA ARG A 133 9.24 18.47 7.52
C ARG A 133 9.65 19.56 8.50
N ASP A 134 8.96 20.69 8.48
CA ASP A 134 9.16 21.82 9.39
C ASP A 134 8.31 21.72 10.68
N GLY A 135 7.56 20.62 10.84
CA GLY A 135 6.65 20.38 11.97
C GLY A 135 5.29 21.05 11.82
N SER A 136 5.02 21.74 10.71
CA SER A 136 3.74 22.40 10.47
C SER A 136 2.63 21.40 10.13
N ASP A 137 1.37 21.80 10.34
CA ASP A 137 0.22 21.01 9.92
C ASP A 137 0.02 21.17 8.40
N PRO A 138 0.09 20.09 7.59
CA PRO A 138 -0.07 20.18 6.14
C PRO A 138 -1.46 20.70 5.72
N TYR A 139 -2.44 20.67 6.63
CA TYR A 139 -3.79 21.20 6.41
C TYR A 139 -4.03 22.55 7.10
N GLN A 140 -2.98 23.25 7.55
CA GLN A 140 -3.11 24.54 8.23
C GLN A 140 -3.92 25.57 7.42
N GLU A 141 -3.67 25.66 6.12
CA GLU A 141 -4.28 26.65 5.25
C GLU A 141 -5.79 26.39 5.00
N PRO A 142 -6.23 25.17 4.62
CA PRO A 142 -7.66 24.90 4.50
C PRO A 142 -8.39 24.95 5.85
N LYS A 143 -7.74 24.62 6.97
CA LYS A 143 -8.30 24.82 8.31
C LYS A 143 -8.50 26.30 8.61
N ARG A 144 -7.51 27.14 8.31
CA ARG A 144 -7.59 28.61 8.44
C ARG A 144 -8.74 29.21 7.62
N ARG A 145 -9.00 28.65 6.44
CA ARG A 145 -10.13 29.06 5.56
C ARG A 145 -11.48 28.49 5.96
N GLY A 146 -11.54 27.57 6.94
CA GLY A 146 -12.80 26.93 7.37
C GLY A 146 -13.37 25.90 6.38
N ILE A 147 -12.57 25.45 5.41
CA ILE A 147 -12.99 24.52 4.35
C ILE A 147 -12.47 23.09 4.56
N PHE A 148 -11.75 22.84 5.65
CA PHE A 148 -11.25 21.51 6.00
C PHE A 148 -12.32 20.64 6.67
N ARG A 149 -12.48 19.40 6.22
CA ARG A 149 -13.37 18.39 6.80
C ARG A 149 -12.66 17.04 6.96
N GLN A 150 -12.86 16.42 8.11
CA GLN A 150 -12.38 15.06 8.35
C GLN A 150 -13.51 14.06 8.13
N ILE A 151 -13.27 13.05 7.31
CA ILE A 151 -14.26 12.06 6.89
C ILE A 151 -13.87 10.69 7.42
N ASP A 152 -14.79 10.09 8.16
CA ASP A 152 -14.66 8.72 8.63
C ASP A 152 -15.13 7.76 7.53
N SER A 153 -14.20 7.01 6.93
CA SER A 153 -14.58 6.00 5.94
C SER A 153 -15.37 4.84 6.57
N GLY A 154 -15.27 4.61 7.88
CA GLY A 154 -15.85 3.44 8.55
C GLY A 154 -15.05 2.15 8.30
N SER A 155 -13.93 2.25 7.57
CA SER A 155 -13.09 1.12 7.19
C SER A 155 -11.74 1.22 7.90
N ASN A 156 -11.46 0.23 8.73
CA ASN A 156 -10.18 0.06 9.42
C ASN A 156 -9.07 -0.48 8.50
N LEU A 157 -9.37 -0.83 7.23
CA LEU A 157 -8.38 -1.39 6.31
C LEU A 157 -7.35 -0.33 5.89
N THR A 158 -6.07 -0.58 6.14
CA THR A 158 -4.92 0.23 5.71
C THR A 158 -3.99 -0.57 4.82
N THR A 159 -3.12 0.11 4.08
CA THR A 159 -2.04 -0.51 3.29
C THR A 159 -1.19 -1.45 4.15
N ASP A 160 -0.82 -1.04 5.36
CA ASP A 160 -0.07 -1.89 6.31
C ASP A 160 -0.80 -3.19 6.65
N LEU A 161 -2.12 -3.15 6.87
CA LEU A 161 -2.91 -4.37 7.13
C LEU A 161 -2.99 -5.27 5.90
N ILE A 162 -3.01 -4.71 4.69
CA ILE A 162 -2.99 -5.50 3.45
C ILE A 162 -1.63 -6.19 3.31
N VAL A 163 -0.53 -5.46 3.52
CA VAL A 163 0.82 -5.99 3.47
C VAL A 163 1.01 -7.09 4.52
N GLN A 164 0.58 -6.86 5.76
CA GLN A 164 0.63 -7.88 6.82
C GLN A 164 -0.12 -9.15 6.42
N ARG A 165 -1.36 -9.03 5.90
CA ARG A 165 -2.15 -10.18 5.44
C ARG A 165 -1.45 -10.98 4.35
N ILE A 166 -0.82 -10.30 3.38
CA ILE A 166 -0.10 -10.96 2.28
C ILE A 166 1.12 -11.71 2.83
N ILE A 167 1.91 -11.07 3.71
CA ILE A 167 3.11 -11.68 4.29
C ILE A 167 2.75 -12.88 5.16
N THR A 168 1.78 -12.74 6.07
CA THR A 168 1.35 -13.83 6.95
C THR A 168 0.90 -15.05 6.14
N ASN A 169 0.05 -14.84 5.12
CA ASN A 169 -0.42 -15.93 4.26
C ASN A 169 0.74 -16.61 3.51
N ARG A 170 1.75 -15.84 3.09
CA ARG A 170 2.94 -16.37 2.41
C ARG A 170 3.78 -17.24 3.36
N LEU A 171 4.07 -16.75 4.57
CA LEU A 171 4.83 -17.50 5.57
C LEU A 171 4.11 -18.81 5.95
N GLU A 172 2.78 -18.77 6.10
CA GLU A 172 1.98 -19.97 6.36
C GLU A 172 1.99 -20.97 5.19
N TYR A 173 2.02 -20.48 3.96
CA TYR A 173 2.15 -21.32 2.77
C TYR A 173 3.53 -21.99 2.71
N GLU A 174 4.61 -21.21 2.90
CA GLU A 174 5.99 -21.71 2.89
C GLU A 174 6.21 -22.75 3.99
N ALA A 175 5.74 -22.50 5.21
CA ALA A 175 5.84 -23.46 6.32
C ALA A 175 5.08 -24.76 6.07
N ARG A 176 3.90 -24.71 5.41
CA ARG A 176 3.15 -25.91 5.02
C ARG A 176 3.87 -26.70 3.95
N ASN A 177 4.47 -26.02 2.96
CA ASN A 177 5.20 -26.68 1.89
C ASN A 177 6.47 -27.37 2.42
N GLN A 178 7.23 -26.69 3.29
CA GLN A 178 8.40 -27.28 3.96
C GLN A 178 8.04 -28.53 4.77
N LYS A 179 6.92 -28.50 5.50
CA LYS A 179 6.44 -29.69 6.24
C LYS A 179 6.06 -30.84 5.31
N LYS A 180 5.52 -30.54 4.13
CA LYS A 180 5.16 -31.55 3.13
C LYS A 180 6.43 -32.15 2.51
N GLU A 181 7.36 -31.32 2.07
CA GLU A 181 8.65 -31.74 1.51
C GLU A 181 9.46 -32.58 2.52
N ALA A 182 9.54 -32.16 3.79
CA ALA A 182 10.23 -32.92 4.83
C ALA A 182 9.60 -34.31 5.07
N LYS A 183 8.27 -34.40 5.01
CA LYS A 183 7.57 -35.69 5.11
C LYS A 183 7.83 -36.58 3.90
N GLU A 184 7.84 -36.02 2.70
CA GLU A 184 8.13 -36.77 1.47
C GLU A 184 9.58 -37.28 1.46
N LEU A 185 10.53 -36.45 1.88
CA LEU A 185 11.94 -36.84 2.01
C LEU A 185 12.15 -37.96 3.05
N ALA A 186 11.52 -37.83 4.22
CA ALA A 186 11.59 -38.84 5.27
C ALA A 186 10.97 -40.18 4.83
N PHE A 187 9.87 -40.14 4.07
CA PHE A 187 9.25 -41.34 3.49
C PHE A 187 10.18 -42.04 2.49
N LEU A 188 10.83 -41.27 1.61
CA LEU A 188 11.80 -41.78 0.63
C LEU A 188 13.02 -42.40 1.31
N GLU A 189 13.55 -41.77 2.35
CA GLU A 189 14.68 -42.31 3.12
C GLU A 189 14.31 -43.61 3.85
N ALA A 190 13.14 -43.65 4.50
CA ALA A 190 12.66 -44.85 5.18
C ALA A 190 12.44 -46.02 4.20
N ALA A 191 11.84 -45.75 3.03
CA ALA A 191 11.67 -46.76 1.99
C ALA A 191 13.01 -47.28 1.44
N ARG A 192 14.00 -46.40 1.28
CA ARG A 192 15.35 -46.77 0.85
C ARG A 192 16.08 -47.62 1.90
N GLN A 193 15.92 -47.32 3.18
CA GLN A 193 16.52 -48.11 4.27
C GLN A 193 15.89 -49.50 4.38
N GLN A 194 14.57 -49.63 4.18
CA GLN A 194 13.89 -50.93 4.16
C GLN A 194 14.31 -51.78 2.94
N ALA A 195 14.52 -51.17 1.78
CA ALA A 195 14.99 -51.88 0.59
C ALA A 195 16.48 -52.30 0.67
N ALA A 196 17.27 -51.66 1.55
CA ALA A 196 18.69 -51.93 1.73
C ALA A 196 19.01 -52.95 2.85
N GLN A 197 18.00 -53.45 3.59
CA GLN A 197 18.20 -54.59 4.50
C GLN A 197 18.31 -55.88 3.67
N PRO A 198 19.45 -56.60 3.68
CA PRO A 198 19.56 -57.86 2.96
C PRO A 198 18.64 -58.90 3.61
N LEU A 199 18.03 -59.78 2.80
CA LEU A 199 17.33 -60.97 3.30
C LEU A 199 18.31 -61.76 4.18
N GLY A 200 18.13 -61.68 5.50
CA GLY A 200 18.88 -62.45 6.46
C GLY A 200 18.76 -63.94 6.15
N GLU A 201 19.91 -64.61 6.17
CA GLU A 201 20.08 -66.04 6.00
C GLU A 201 19.03 -66.82 6.78
N ARG A 202 18.28 -67.68 6.08
CA ARG A 202 17.53 -68.75 6.72
C ARG A 202 18.53 -69.85 7.05
N ASP A 203 19.05 -69.84 8.26
CA ASP A 203 19.68 -71.01 8.87
C ASP A 203 18.65 -72.14 8.87
N GLY A 204 18.90 -73.14 8.02
CA GLY A 204 18.18 -74.40 7.98
C GLY A 204 19.16 -75.52 8.26
N ASP A 205 19.22 -75.93 9.52
CA ASP A 205 19.80 -77.20 9.96
C ASP A 205 19.25 -78.36 9.11
N PHE A 206 20.13 -79.17 8.53
CA PHE A 206 19.97 -80.64 8.42
C PHE A 206 21.29 -81.32 7.99
#